data_AF-A0A5B1M0J7-F1
#
_entry.id   AF-A0A5B1M0J7-F1
#
_cell.length_a   1.000
_cell.length_b   1.000
_cell.length_c   1.000
_cell.angle_alpha   90.00
_cell.angle_beta   90.00
_cell.angle_gamma   90.00
#
_symmetry.space_group_name_H-M   'P 1'
#
loop_
_entity.id
_entity.type
_entity.pdbx_description
1 polymer ?
#
loop_
_entity_poly.entity_id
_entity_poly.type
_entity_poly.pdbx_seq_one_letter_code
_entity_poly.pdbx_strand_id
1 'polypeptide(L)'
;MDDADEELTRLAIAQALELDHQYLETVPAWDQARVDQLRRIGRSVAREFGWRVRTGTIDLDEERLKVWIVIVESTPEDQERIRERGEFLVEQIFKDL
;
A
#
# COMPACT_ATOMS: atom_id res chain seq x y z
N MET A 1 -13.88 3.20 -15.48
CA MET A 1 -12.55 2.60 -15.28
C MET A 1 -12.62 1.21 -15.87
N ASP A 2 -11.66 0.84 -16.70
CA ASP A 2 -11.68 -0.44 -17.42
C ASP A 2 -11.26 -1.58 -16.46
N ASP A 3 -11.77 -2.79 -16.69
CA ASP A 3 -11.40 -3.97 -15.90
C ASP A 3 -9.89 -4.25 -15.97
N ALA A 4 -9.25 -3.84 -17.07
CA ALA A 4 -7.80 -3.90 -17.26
C ALA A 4 -7.02 -3.00 -16.28
N ASP A 5 -7.51 -1.80 -15.96
CA ASP A 5 -6.83 -0.87 -15.04
C ASP A 5 -6.87 -1.39 -13.60
N GLU A 6 -7.97 -2.07 -13.23
CA GLU A 6 -8.11 -2.71 -11.93
C GLU A 6 -7.15 -3.90 -11.78
N GLU A 7 -7.03 -4.74 -12.80
CA GLU A 7 -6.13 -5.89 -12.76
C GLU A 7 -4.65 -5.45 -12.74
N LEU A 8 -4.29 -4.41 -13.49
CA LEU A 8 -2.95 -3.83 -13.43
C LEU A 8 -2.64 -3.26 -12.04
N THR A 9 -3.60 -2.56 -11.43
CA THR A 9 -3.46 -2.05 -10.06
C THR A 9 -3.28 -3.20 -9.06
N ARG A 10 -4.05 -4.27 -9.21
CA ARG A 10 -3.96 -5.47 -8.37
C ARG A 10 -2.59 -6.15 -8.48
N LEU A 11 -2.07 -6.33 -9.69
CA LEU A 11 -0.73 -6.90 -9.92
C LEU A 11 0.37 -6.02 -9.31
N ALA A 12 0.27 -4.71 -9.49
CA ALA A 12 1.24 -3.76 -8.92
C ALA A 12 1.25 -3.83 -7.38
N ILE A 13 0.07 -3.87 -6.75
CA ILE A 13 -0.04 -4.00 -5.30
C ILE A 13 0.50 -5.35 -4.83
N ALA A 14 0.14 -6.46 -5.49
CA ALA A 14 0.63 -7.79 -5.12
C ALA A 14 2.15 -7.88 -5.17
N GLN A 15 2.75 -7.43 -6.27
CA GLN A 15 4.19 -7.43 -6.44
C GLN A 15 4.90 -6.56 -5.40
N ALA A 16 4.39 -5.36 -5.13
CA ALA A 16 4.98 -4.47 -4.14
C ALA A 16 4.83 -5.02 -2.70
N LEU A 17 3.69 -5.65 -2.37
CA LEU A 17 3.53 -6.29 -1.07
C LEU A 17 4.44 -7.52 -0.91
N GLU A 18 4.67 -8.29 -1.97
CA GLU A 18 5.58 -9.44 -1.94
C GLU A 18 7.06 -9.02 -1.84
N LEU A 19 7.47 -8.03 -2.64
CA LEU A 19 8.87 -7.61 -2.73
C LEU A 19 9.26 -6.60 -1.67
N ASP A 20 8.38 -5.63 -1.40
CA ASP A 20 8.63 -4.45 -0.59
C ASP A 20 7.88 -4.44 0.75
N HIS A 21 6.90 -5.34 0.94
CA HIS A 21 5.96 -5.38 2.07
C HIS A 21 5.08 -4.14 2.20
N GLN A 22 5.06 -3.30 1.16
CA GLN A 22 4.28 -2.08 1.13
C GLN A 22 3.93 -1.67 -0.30
N TYR A 23 2.90 -0.87 -0.42
CA TYR A 23 2.54 -0.18 -1.65
C TYR A 23 2.19 1.28 -1.31
N LEU A 24 2.71 2.21 -2.09
CA LEU A 24 2.48 3.64 -1.96
C LEU A 24 2.03 4.21 -3.31
N GLU A 25 0.97 5.00 -3.32
CA GLU A 25 0.54 5.74 -4.52
C GLU A 25 0.13 7.17 -4.12
N THR A 26 0.69 8.15 -4.83
CA THR A 26 0.24 9.55 -4.71
C THR A 26 -0.93 9.77 -5.66
N VAL A 27 -2.05 10.26 -5.13
CA VAL A 27 -3.27 10.52 -5.90
C VAL A 27 -3.79 11.93 -5.60
N PRO A 28 -4.61 12.52 -6.49
CA PRO A 28 -5.24 13.80 -6.20
C PRO A 28 -6.12 13.71 -4.94
N ALA A 29 -6.09 14.74 -4.10
CA ALA A 29 -6.80 14.77 -2.82
C ALA A 29 -8.33 14.67 -2.98
N TRP A 30 -8.84 15.14 -4.13
CA TRP A 30 -10.25 15.04 -4.48
C TRP A 30 -10.68 13.66 -4.97
N ASP A 31 -9.75 12.79 -5.37
CA ASP A 31 -10.05 11.47 -5.96
C ASP A 31 -10.23 10.38 -4.90
N GLN A 32 -11.30 10.51 -4.11
CA GLN A 32 -11.61 9.50 -3.10
C GLN A 32 -12.00 8.14 -3.71
N ALA A 33 -12.49 8.12 -4.95
CA ALA A 33 -12.81 6.88 -5.64
C ALA A 33 -11.55 6.02 -5.83
N ARG A 34 -10.43 6.64 -6.24
CA ARG A 34 -9.14 5.95 -6.35
C ARG A 34 -8.61 5.49 -4.99
N VAL A 35 -8.75 6.30 -3.94
CA VAL A 35 -8.35 5.92 -2.58
C VAL A 35 -9.08 4.66 -2.11
N ASP A 36 -10.40 4.63 -2.25
CA ASP A 36 -11.21 3.49 -1.85
C ASP A 36 -10.92 2.25 -2.69
N GLN A 37 -10.64 2.43 -3.98
CA GLN A 37 -10.22 1.35 -4.87
C GLN A 37 -8.90 0.73 -4.40
N LEU A 38 -7.86 1.54 -4.20
CA LEU A 38 -6.54 1.05 -3.76
C LEU A 38 -6.64 0.28 -2.44
N ARG A 39 -7.39 0.85 -1.48
CA ARG A 39 -7.66 0.22 -0.18
C ARG A 39 -8.40 -1.12 -0.33
N ARG A 40 -9.40 -1.19 -1.21
CA ARG A 40 -10.16 -2.43 -1.47
C ARG A 40 -9.26 -3.49 -2.10
N ILE A 41 -8.53 -3.15 -3.15
CA ILE A 41 -7.67 -4.08 -3.87
C ILE A 41 -6.58 -4.60 -2.94
N GLY A 42 -5.88 -3.74 -2.19
CA GLY A 42 -4.83 -4.19 -1.29
C GLY A 42 -5.31 -5.10 -0.17
N ARG A 43 -6.50 -4.85 0.40
CA ARG A 43 -7.11 -5.79 1.36
C ARG A 43 -7.48 -7.13 0.71
N SER A 44 -7.95 -7.11 -0.53
CA SER A 44 -8.28 -8.33 -1.29
C SER A 44 -7.04 -9.16 -1.56
N VAL A 45 -5.96 -8.53 -2.05
CA VAL A 45 -4.66 -9.17 -2.28
C VAL A 45 -4.13 -9.74 -0.98
N ALA A 46 -4.07 -8.95 0.09
CA ALA A 46 -3.59 -9.43 1.38
C ALA A 46 -4.35 -10.68 1.87
N ARG A 47 -5.68 -10.69 1.76
CA ARG A 47 -6.51 -11.84 2.13
C ARG A 47 -6.17 -13.09 1.32
N GLU A 48 -5.90 -12.94 0.03
CA GLU A 48 -5.58 -14.06 -0.87
C GLU A 48 -4.24 -14.70 -0.54
N PHE A 49 -3.24 -13.89 -0.20
CA PHE A 49 -1.90 -14.35 0.17
C PHE A 49 -1.75 -14.66 1.68
N GLY A 50 -2.82 -14.52 2.47
CA GLY A 50 -2.80 -14.79 3.91
C GLY A 50 -2.06 -13.74 4.75
N TRP A 51 -1.87 -12.53 4.21
CA TRP A 51 -1.26 -11.40 4.91
C TRP A 51 -2.29 -10.55 5.65
N ARG A 52 -1.86 -9.89 6.72
CA ARG A 52 -2.60 -8.79 7.31
C ARG A 52 -1.98 -7.48 6.88
N VAL A 53 -2.77 -6.59 6.29
CA VAL A 53 -2.33 -5.24 5.92
C VAL A 53 -3.04 -4.17 6.74
N ARG A 54 -2.36 -3.05 6.96
CA ARG A 54 -3.00 -1.77 7.29
C ARG A 54 -3.00 -0.88 6.05
N THR A 55 -4.01 -0.04 5.95
CA THR A 55 -4.13 0.94 4.87
C THR A 55 -4.46 2.31 5.45
N GLY A 56 -3.96 3.38 4.84
CA GLY A 56 -4.31 4.72 5.24
C GLY A 56 -3.92 5.75 4.20
N THR A 57 -4.02 7.02 4.59
CA THR A 57 -3.66 8.17 3.78
C THR A 57 -2.86 9.16 4.60
N ILE A 58 -1.99 9.92 3.93
CA ILE A 58 -1.26 11.06 4.48
C ILE A 58 -1.43 12.21 3.50
N ASP A 59 -1.83 13.37 4.00
CA ASP A 59 -1.92 14.57 3.18
C ASP A 59 -0.49 15.06 2.87
N LEU A 60 -0.18 15.25 1.58
CA LEU A 60 1.10 15.81 1.16
C LEU A 60 0.99 17.34 1.01
N ASP A 61 -0.12 17.79 0.42
CA ASP A 61 -0.52 19.18 0.28
C ASP A 61 -2.05 19.28 0.05
N GLU A 62 -2.56 20.47 -0.31
CA GLU A 62 -3.99 20.70 -0.55
C GLU A 62 -4.55 19.94 -1.76
N GLU A 63 -3.70 19.51 -2.70
CA GLU A 63 -4.10 18.89 -3.96
C GLU A 63 -3.77 17.40 -4.02
N ARG A 64 -2.92 16.88 -3.13
CA ARG A 64 -2.37 15.54 -3.20
C ARG A 64 -2.35 14.83 -1.86
N LEU A 65 -2.68 13.54 -1.92
CA LEU A 65 -2.55 12.63 -0.79
C LEU A 65 -1.73 11.40 -1.19
N LYS A 66 -1.06 10.79 -0.22
CA LYS A 66 -0.37 9.52 -0.38
C LYS A 66 -1.20 8.41 0.25
N VAL A 67 -1.64 7.45 -0.56
CA VAL A 67 -2.26 6.20 -0.10
C VAL A 67 -1.15 5.22 0.23
N TRP A 68 -1.25 4.57 1.38
CA TRP A 68 -0.31 3.53 1.79
C TRP A 68 -1.03 2.23 2.17
N ILE A 69 -0.40 1.11 1.84
CA ILE A 69 -0.82 -0.26 2.16
C ILE A 69 0.42 -0.98 2.66
N VAL A 70 0.42 -1.48 3.89
CA VAL A 70 1.62 -2.06 4.53
C VAL A 70 1.25 -3.36 5.22
N ILE A 71 2.06 -4.42 5.03
CA ILE A 71 1.90 -5.68 5.75
C ILE A 71 2.29 -5.46 7.23
N VAL A 72 1.41 -5.87 8.14
CA VAL A 72 1.61 -5.74 9.60
C VAL A 72 1.69 -7.08 10.32
N GLU A 73 1.18 -8.16 9.71
CA GLU A 73 1.37 -9.53 10.20
C GLU A 73 1.53 -10.45 8.99
N SER A 74 2.53 -11.32 9.06
CA SER A 74 2.91 -12.30 8.03
C SER A 74 3.56 -13.52 8.71
N THR A 75 4.01 -14.50 7.93
CA THR A 75 4.66 -15.70 8.47
C THR A 75 5.89 -15.32 9.31
N PRO A 76 6.36 -16.18 10.25
CA PRO A 76 7.52 -15.84 11.10
C PRO A 76 8.78 -15.42 10.32
N GLU A 77 9.01 -15.98 9.13
CA GLU A 77 10.12 -15.63 8.24
C GLU A 77 9.96 -14.22 7.63
N ASP A 78 8.73 -13.82 7.37
CA ASP A 78 8.41 -12.49 6.84
C ASP A 78 8.45 -11.42 7.95
N GLN A 79 8.17 -11.77 9.21
CA GLN A 79 8.21 -10.81 10.33
C GLN A 79 9.60 -10.27 10.62
N GLU A 80 10.64 -11.08 10.46
CA GLU A 80 12.03 -10.62 10.62
C GLU A 80 12.40 -9.60 9.54
N ARG A 81 12.01 -9.82 8.28
CA ARG A 81 12.23 -8.89 7.16
C ARG A 81 11.38 -7.63 7.24
N ILE A 82 10.13 -7.73 7.69
CA ILE A 82 9.25 -6.58 7.90
C ILE A 82 9.80 -5.69 9.01
N ARG A 83 10.33 -6.27 10.09
CA ARG A 83 10.94 -5.52 11.19
C ARG A 83 12.18 -4.76 10.73
N GLU A 84 13.07 -5.38 9.96
CA GLU A 84 14.25 -4.69 9.39
C GLU A 84 13.87 -3.52 8.46
N ARG A 85 12.73 -3.61 7.78
CA ARG A 85 12.26 -2.56 6.85
C ARG A 85 11.34 -1.52 7.48
N GLY A 86 10.72 -1.83 8.63
CA GLY A 86 9.81 -0.93 9.33
C GLY A 86 10.48 0.36 9.82
N GLU A 87 11.77 0.33 10.12
CA GLU A 87 12.54 1.53 10.47
C GLU A 87 12.75 2.44 9.24
N PHE A 88 13.00 1.86 8.07
CA PHE A 88 13.12 2.60 6.79
C PHE A 88 11.77 3.17 6.31
N LEU A 89 10.66 2.52 6.69
CA LEU A 89 9.29 2.93 6.34
C LEU A 89 8.94 4.33 6.88
N VAL A 90 9.28 4.57 8.14
CA VAL A 90 9.07 5.87 8.79
C VAL A 90 9.89 6.94 8.07
N GLU A 91 11.16 6.64 7.78
CA GLU A 91 12.05 7.57 7.09
C GLU A 91 11.58 7.91 5.67
N GLN A 92 11.10 6.95 4.88
CA GLN A 92 10.61 7.21 3.51
C GLN A 92 9.32 8.03 3.49
N ILE A 93 8.39 7.77 4.42
CA ILE A 93 7.17 8.57 4.54
C ILE A 93 7.52 10.03 4.85
N PHE A 94 8.49 10.27 5.74
CA PHE A 94 8.93 11.61 6.09
C PHE A 94 9.87 12.26 5.07
N LYS A 95 10.54 11.48 4.21
CA LYS A 95 11.44 12.00 3.17
C LYS A 95 10.70 12.55 1.95
N ASP A 96 9.50 12.02 1.68
CA ASP A 96 8.65 12.43 0.57
C ASP A 96 7.58 13.49 0.97
N LEU A 97 7.66 14.00 2.20
CA LEU A 97 6.91 15.16 2.74
C LEU A 97 7.78 16.43 2.64
#